data_AF-A0AA92L7H5-F1
#
_entry.id   AF-A0AA92L7H5-F1
#
_cell.length_a   1.000
_cell.length_b   1.000
_cell.length_c   1.000
_cell.angle_alpha   90.00
_cell.angle_beta   90.00
_cell.angle_gamma   90.00
#
_symmetry.space_group_name_H-M   'P 1'
#
loop_
_entity.id
_entity.type
_entity.pdbx_description
1 polymer ?
#
loop_
_entity_poly.entity_id
_entity_poly.type
_entity_poly.pdbx_seq_one_letter_code
_entity_poly.pdbx_strand_id
1 'polypeptide(L)' 'MGTEKERRDTQKALLYDLRLIFSTGEQENFSRQEILELLDRLALAKDQD' A
#
# COMPACT_ATOMS: atom_id res chain seq x y z
N MET A 1 -13.03 -12.69 16.44
CA MET A 1 -13.05 -11.26 16.81
C MET A 1 -11.64 -10.73 16.61
N GLY A 2 -11.37 -10.16 15.43
CA GLY A 2 -10.02 -9.69 15.06
C GLY A 2 -9.56 -8.67 16.09
N THR A 3 -8.55 -9.03 16.85
CA THR A 3 -8.04 -8.17 17.91
C THR A 3 -7.53 -6.87 17.28
N GLU A 4 -7.64 -5.74 17.97
CA GLU A 4 -7.08 -4.46 17.50
C GLU A 4 -5.60 -4.56 17.14
N LYS A 5 -4.90 -5.57 17.67
CA LYS A 5 -3.54 -5.93 17.31
C LYS A 5 -3.43 -6.40 15.85
N GLU A 6 -4.26 -7.35 15.42
CA GLU A 6 -4.27 -7.84 14.02
C GLU A 6 -4.61 -6.72 13.04
N ARG A 7 -5.60 -5.87 13.36
CA ARG A 7 -5.93 -4.69 12.50
C ARG A 7 -4.77 -3.71 12.39
N ARG A 8 -4.06 -3.45 13.50
CA ARG A 8 -2.87 -2.56 13.52
C ARG A 8 -1.71 -3.16 12.73
N ASP A 9 -1.52 -4.47 12.81
CA ASP A 9 -0.46 -5.16 12.07
C ASP A 9 -0.75 -5.17 10.56
N THR A 10 -2.01 -5.40 10.15
CA THR A 10 -2.43 -5.28 8.75
C THR A 10 -2.24 -3.84 8.22
N GLN A 11 -2.60 -2.83 9.00
CA GLN A 11 -2.41 -1.42 8.62
C GLN A 11 -0.92 -1.05 8.48
N LYS A 12 -0.07 -1.55 9.37
CA LYS A 12 1.38 -1.37 9.27
C LYS A 12 1.97 -2.04 8.05
N ALA A 13 1.51 -3.24 7.71
CA ALA A 13 1.92 -3.93 6.49
C ALA A 13 1.57 -3.11 5.24
N LEU A 14 0.35 -2.55 5.19
CA LEU A 14 -0.08 -1.70 4.08
C LEU A 14 0.81 -0.46 3.89
N LEU A 15 1.17 0.21 4.99
CA LEU A 15 2.08 1.37 4.96
C LEU A 15 3.49 0.98 4.52
N TYR A 16 3.95 -0.21 4.90
CA TYR A 16 5.25 -0.71 4.48
C TYR A 16 5.28 -1.02 2.98
N ASP A 17 4.23 -1.66 2.46
CA ASP A 17 4.08 -1.94 1.03
C ASP A 17 4.08 -0.64 0.21
N LEU A 18 3.35 0.38 0.67
CA LEU A 18 3.35 1.71 0.05
C LEU A 18 4.74 2.34 0.06
N ARG A 19 5.41 2.33 1.22
CA ARG A 19 6.79 2.86 1.34
C ARG A 19 7.73 2.12 0.38
N LEU A 20 7.60 0.81 0.25
CA LEU A 20 8.44 0.02 -0.64
C LEU A 20 8.25 0.49 -2.08
N ILE A 21 7.02 0.56 -2.57
CA ILE A 21 6.68 1.02 -3.93
C ILE A 21 7.31 2.38 -4.22
N PHE A 22 7.14 3.35 -3.32
CA PHE A 22 7.71 4.69 -3.51
C PHE A 22 9.24 4.70 -3.39
N SER A 23 9.84 3.82 -2.59
CA SER A 23 11.30 3.75 -2.42
C SER A 23 12.01 3.00 -3.54
N THR A 24 11.32 2.08 -4.23
CA THR A 24 11.88 1.30 -5.34
C THR A 24 11.75 2.00 -6.68
N GLY A 25 10.88 3.00 -6.79
CA GLY A 25 10.74 3.79 -8.00
C GLY A 25 11.88 4.80 -8.15
N GLU A 26 12.35 5.01 -9.39
CA GLU A 26 13.29 6.10 -9.72
C GLU A 26 12.60 7.48 -9.76
N GLN A 27 11.26 7.50 -9.69
CA GLN A 27 10.44 8.70 -9.79
C GLN A 27 10.30 9.39 -8.42
N GLU A 28 10.90 10.57 -8.27
CA GLU A 28 10.82 11.36 -7.03
C GLU A 28 9.46 12.06 -6.85
N ASN A 29 8.75 12.34 -7.94
CA ASN A 29 7.50 13.09 -7.93
C ASN A 29 6.37 12.28 -8.56
N PHE A 30 5.35 11.95 -7.77
CA PHE A 30 4.12 11.35 -8.27
C PHE A 30 3.01 12.39 -8.32
N SER A 31 2.31 12.44 -9.45
CA SER A 31 1.04 13.14 -9.54
C SER A 31 0.00 12.44 -8.68
N ARG A 32 -1.04 13.19 -8.29
CA ARG A 32 -2.18 12.63 -7.55
C ARG A 32 -2.76 11.38 -8.24
N GLN A 33 -2.82 11.39 -9.57
CA GLN A 33 -3.43 10.34 -10.36
C GLN A 33 -2.60 9.05 -10.32
N GLU A 34 -1.28 9.16 -10.44
CA GLU A 34 -0.36 8.02 -10.31
C GLU A 34 -0.41 7.41 -8.90
N ILE A 35 -0.50 8.24 -7.85
CA ILE A 35 -0.66 7.73 -6.47
C ILE A 35 -1.96 6.91 -6.35
N LEU A 36 -3.06 7.39 -6.92
CA LEU A 36 -4.33 6.66 -6.89
C LEU A 36 -4.24 5.34 -7.66
N GLU A 37 -3.62 5.32 -8.84
CA GLU A 37 -3.42 4.07 -9.60
C GLU A 37 -2.55 3.06 -8.86
N LEU A 38 -1.50 3.51 -8.15
CA LEU A 38 -0.67 2.64 -7.33
C LEU A 38 -1.44 2.03 -6.15
N LEU A 39 -2.31 2.84 -5.52
CA LEU A 39 -3.20 2.37 -4.45
C LEU A 39 -4.22 1.34 -4.97
N ASP A 40 -4.80 1.59 -6.15
CA ASP A 40 -5.75 0.66 -6.78
C ASP A 40 -5.07 -0.68 -7.14
N ARG A 41 -3.83 -0.64 -7.65
CA ARG A 41 -3.04 -1.85 -7.91
C ARG A 41 -2.77 -2.64 -6.63
N LEU A 42 -2.43 -1.97 -5.53
CA LEU A 42 -2.25 -2.61 -4.23
C LEU A 42 -3.54 -3.26 -3.71
N ALA A 43 -4.67 -2.57 -3.86
CA ALA A 43 -5.97 -3.12 -3.46
C ALA A 43 -6.33 -4.37 -4.29
N LEU A 44 -6.14 -4.32 -5.61
CA LEU A 44 -6.37 -5.47 -6.51
C LEU A 44 -5.44 -6.65 -6.22
N ALA A 45 -4.17 -6.39 -5.92
CA ALA A 45 -3.21 -7.44 -5.58
C ALA A 45 -3.58 -8.17 -4.28
N LYS A 46 -4.14 -7.45 -3.29
CA LYS A 46 -4.56 -8.04 -2.01
C LYS A 46 -5.93 -8.72 -2.06
N ASP A 47 -6.75 -8.44 -3.07
CA ASP A 47 -8.04 -9.10 -3.28
C ASP A 47 -7.88 -10.47 -3.97
N GLN A 48 -6.68 -10.77 -4.49
CA GLN A 48 -6.33 -12.06 -5.11
C GLN A 48 -5.67 -13.07 -4.15
N ASP A 49 -5.36 -12.68 -2.91
CA ASP A 49 -4.86 -13.53 -1.82
C ASP A 49 -6.01 -13.97 -0.88
#